data_AF-A0A1F7D8I4-F1
#
_entry.id   AF-A0A1F7D8I4-F1
#
_cell.length_a   1.000
_cell.length_b   1.000
_cell.length_c   1.000
_cell.angle_alpha   90.00
_cell.angle_beta   90.00
_cell.angle_gamma   90.00
#
_symmetry.space_group_name_H-M   'P 1'
#
loop_
_entity.id
_entity.type
_entity.pdbx_description
1 polymer ?
#
loop_
_entity_poly.entity_id
_entity_poly.type
_entity_poly.pdbx_seq_one_letter_code
_entity_poly.pdbx_strand_id
1 'polypeptide(L)'
;MIRFRSLLWPCLLLLLALPAPGWSQQTAQADIASCRSLVESALSKEQRLYRSVLFGHTKAEDAPPSEVRFDTEGRPWIKTERNTWRSVSPRFVDVIWRDPVMDENDELQQRKGIYETRRVATSDLVPHLTQAYRALKCRSTIICKTVELSIGQESADPQEVTVTVPGCIEERRQTFSGCHLAAAEGNKIEEADVLTHCRLVRDDLVTRERDLLKLTTEYDAAYRSLLQLSGQTDAFLQEFRWPMINSLRKAAELVGTLHRIPCFIASCDEGPLPSSEE
;
A
#
# COMPACT_ATOMS: atom_id res chain seq x y z
N MET A 1 -56.81 -29.86 -56.19
CA MET A 1 -55.78 -29.09 -55.47
C MET A 1 -56.47 -28.26 -54.39
N ILE A 2 -56.44 -28.71 -53.13
CA ILE A 2 -57.07 -28.02 -51.99
C ILE A 2 -55.95 -27.71 -50.99
N ARG A 3 -55.76 -26.41 -50.68
CA ARG A 3 -54.70 -25.91 -49.79
C ARG A 3 -55.14 -25.96 -48.33
N PHE A 4 -54.39 -26.68 -47.50
CA PHE A 4 -54.43 -26.63 -46.03
C PHE A 4 -53.92 -25.27 -45.54
N ARG A 5 -54.69 -24.58 -44.67
CA ARG A 5 -54.27 -23.36 -43.97
C ARG A 5 -54.35 -23.57 -42.45
N SER A 6 -53.17 -23.66 -41.84
CA SER A 6 -52.75 -23.05 -40.57
C SER A 6 -53.72 -23.04 -39.37
N LEU A 7 -53.56 -24.03 -38.48
CA LEU A 7 -54.05 -24.05 -37.10
C LEU A 7 -52.86 -24.26 -36.13
N LEU A 8 -51.95 -23.30 -36.02
CA LEU A 8 -50.77 -23.42 -35.13
C LEU A 8 -50.36 -22.09 -34.46
N TRP A 9 -51.31 -21.18 -34.20
CA TRP A 9 -50.99 -19.88 -33.59
C TRP A 9 -51.49 -19.62 -32.14
N PRO A 10 -52.37 -20.39 -31.47
CA PRO A 10 -52.80 -19.96 -30.14
C PRO A 10 -51.87 -20.41 -28.98
N CYS A 11 -50.95 -21.37 -29.19
CA CYS A 11 -50.14 -21.91 -28.08
C CYS A 11 -48.92 -21.08 -27.65
N LEU A 12 -48.49 -20.08 -28.44
CA LEU A 12 -47.25 -19.34 -28.13
C LEU A 12 -47.46 -18.14 -27.18
N LEU A 13 -48.70 -17.73 -26.93
CA LEU A 13 -49.02 -16.53 -26.15
C LEU A 13 -49.30 -16.80 -24.66
N LEU A 14 -49.40 -18.06 -24.21
CA LEU A 14 -49.70 -18.39 -22.81
C LEU A 14 -48.46 -18.66 -21.93
N LEU A 15 -47.25 -18.67 -22.50
CA LEU A 15 -46.00 -18.98 -21.77
C LEU A 15 -45.23 -17.75 -21.25
N LEU A 16 -45.75 -16.54 -21.46
CA LEU A 16 -45.11 -15.28 -21.04
C LEU A 16 -45.66 -14.70 -19.72
N ALA A 17 -46.50 -15.44 -19.00
CA ALA A 17 -47.10 -15.03 -17.73
C ALA A 17 -46.50 -15.75 -16.50
N LEU A 18 -45.20 -16.05 -16.54
CA LEU A 18 -44.47 -16.49 -15.34
C LEU A 18 -43.96 -15.25 -14.60
N PRO A 19 -44.35 -15.04 -13.33
CA PRO A 19 -43.76 -13.98 -12.52
C PRO A 19 -42.26 -14.29 -12.37
N ALA A 20 -41.43 -13.38 -12.86
CA ALA A 20 -40.00 -13.43 -12.60
C ALA A 20 -39.80 -13.48 -11.08
N PRO A 21 -38.94 -14.38 -10.55
CA PRO A 21 -38.54 -14.29 -9.15
C PRO A 21 -37.90 -12.92 -8.96
N GLY A 22 -38.63 -12.01 -8.32
CA GLY A 22 -38.14 -10.72 -7.91
C GLY A 22 -36.94 -10.95 -7.02
N TRP A 23 -35.80 -10.40 -7.42
CA TRP A 23 -34.62 -10.35 -6.59
C TRP A 23 -34.98 -9.46 -5.41
N SER A 24 -35.27 -10.04 -4.26
CA SER A 24 -35.33 -9.28 -3.01
C SER A 24 -33.91 -8.80 -2.74
N GLN A 25 -33.59 -7.57 -3.13
CA GLN A 25 -32.53 -6.82 -2.47
C GLN A 25 -32.92 -6.82 -0.99
N GLN A 26 -32.17 -7.56 -0.17
CA GLN A 26 -32.20 -7.38 1.27
C GLN A 26 -31.77 -5.93 1.51
N THR A 27 -32.74 -5.04 1.68
CA THR A 27 -32.52 -3.74 2.27
C THR A 27 -31.88 -4.03 3.62
N ALA A 28 -30.61 -3.64 3.76
CA ALA A 28 -29.91 -3.77 5.03
C ALA A 28 -30.73 -2.99 6.06
N GLN A 29 -31.45 -3.70 6.93
CA GLN A 29 -32.16 -3.08 8.04
C GLN A 29 -31.12 -2.30 8.86
N ALA A 30 -31.45 -1.04 9.17
CA ALA A 30 -30.59 -0.22 10.00
C ALA A 30 -30.49 -0.88 11.38
N ASP A 31 -29.29 -1.37 11.68
CA ASP A 31 -28.94 -2.11 12.87
C ASP A 31 -27.53 -1.66 13.27
N ILE A 32 -27.25 -1.59 14.58
CA ILE A 32 -25.97 -1.12 15.11
C ILE A 32 -24.83 -1.98 14.58
N ALA A 33 -25.00 -3.31 14.54
CA ALA A 33 -23.96 -4.20 14.05
C ALA A 33 -23.69 -3.98 12.56
N SER A 34 -24.74 -3.73 11.77
CA SER A 34 -24.64 -3.35 10.36
C SER A 34 -23.89 -2.02 10.19
N CYS A 35 -24.25 -0.99 10.96
CA CYS A 35 -23.57 0.30 10.94
C CYS A 35 -22.08 0.17 11.30
N ARG A 36 -21.76 -0.52 12.40
CA ARG A 36 -20.37 -0.73 12.84
C ARG A 36 -19.55 -1.44 11.76
N SER A 37 -20.10 -2.48 11.14
CA SER A 37 -19.46 -3.20 10.03
C SER A 37 -19.19 -2.30 8.82
N LEU A 38 -20.14 -1.43 8.45
CA LEU A 38 -19.96 -0.46 7.37
C LEU A 38 -18.87 0.57 7.69
N VAL A 39 -18.83 1.06 8.93
CA VAL A 39 -17.79 1.98 9.41
C VAL A 39 -16.40 1.33 9.36
N GLU A 40 -16.27 0.12 9.87
CA GLU A 40 -15.01 -0.64 9.84
C GLU A 40 -14.57 -0.93 8.41
N SER A 41 -15.50 -1.32 7.53
CA SER A 41 -15.23 -1.53 6.12
C SER A 41 -14.72 -0.26 5.45
N ALA A 42 -15.39 0.88 5.64
CA ALA A 42 -14.98 2.17 5.08
C ALA A 42 -13.61 2.63 5.59
N LEU A 43 -13.35 2.50 6.90
CA LEU A 43 -12.06 2.84 7.49
C LEU A 43 -10.93 1.92 7.00
N SER A 44 -11.21 0.61 6.86
CA SER A 44 -10.24 -0.35 6.32
C SER A 44 -9.88 -0.04 4.86
N LYS A 45 -10.85 0.39 4.04
CA LYS A 45 -10.61 0.83 2.67
C LYS A 45 -9.71 2.06 2.62
N GLU A 46 -9.94 3.05 3.49
CA GLU A 46 -9.07 4.23 3.59
C GLU A 46 -7.64 3.88 4.04
N GLN A 47 -7.49 2.90 4.96
CA GLN A 47 -6.19 2.39 5.34
C GLN A 47 -5.44 1.77 4.16
N ARG A 48 -6.12 0.94 3.36
CA ARG A 48 -5.54 0.32 2.16
C ARG A 48 -5.18 1.37 1.11
N LEU A 49 -6.05 2.36 0.89
CA LEU A 49 -5.76 3.50 0.01
C LEU A 49 -4.56 4.33 0.50
N TYR A 50 -4.42 4.53 1.81
CA TYR A 50 -3.25 5.22 2.35
C TYR A 50 -1.97 4.42 2.12
N ARG A 51 -1.98 3.11 2.40
CA ARG A 51 -0.82 2.24 2.19
C ARG A 51 -0.44 2.14 0.72
N SER A 52 -1.41 2.13 -0.21
CA SER A 52 -1.11 2.15 -1.64
C SER A 52 -0.47 3.44 -2.11
N VAL A 53 -0.74 4.57 -1.45
CA VAL A 53 -0.02 5.83 -1.73
C VAL A 53 1.44 5.75 -1.25
N LEU A 54 1.70 5.10 -0.10
CA LEU A 54 3.05 4.96 0.43
C LEU A 54 3.90 3.98 -0.38
N PHE A 55 3.38 2.77 -0.58
CA PHE A 55 4.13 1.62 -1.11
C PHE A 55 3.86 1.33 -2.58
N GLY A 56 2.80 1.90 -3.15
CA GLY A 56 2.36 1.64 -4.51
C GLY A 56 1.24 0.60 -4.57
N HIS A 57 0.64 0.51 -5.75
CA HIS A 57 -0.34 -0.51 -6.11
C HIS A 57 -0.09 -0.91 -7.56
N THR A 58 0.48 -2.09 -7.74
CA THR A 58 0.94 -2.58 -9.04
C THR A 58 -0.20 -3.26 -9.81
N LYS A 59 0.04 -3.60 -11.08
CA LYS A 59 -0.90 -4.40 -11.86
C LYS A 59 -1.06 -5.79 -11.24
N ALA A 60 -2.22 -6.41 -11.44
CA ALA A 60 -2.47 -7.76 -10.96
C ALA A 60 -1.45 -8.77 -11.52
N GLU A 61 -0.95 -8.57 -12.75
CA GLU A 61 0.13 -9.38 -13.34
C GLU A 61 1.43 -9.36 -12.52
N ASP A 62 1.84 -8.17 -12.07
CA ASP A 62 3.10 -7.94 -11.34
C ASP A 62 3.03 -8.31 -9.85
N ALA A 63 1.83 -8.59 -9.33
CA ALA A 63 1.62 -8.99 -7.94
C ALA A 63 2.30 -10.34 -7.65
N PRO A 64 3.07 -10.49 -6.55
CA PRO A 64 3.56 -11.78 -6.10
C PRO A 64 2.44 -12.75 -5.69
N PRO A 65 2.70 -14.07 -5.70
CA PRO A 65 1.81 -15.04 -5.07
C PRO A 65 1.55 -14.68 -3.60
N SER A 66 0.36 -15.00 -3.14
CA SER A 66 -0.17 -14.67 -1.81
C SER A 66 -0.45 -13.18 -1.56
N GLU A 67 -0.38 -12.32 -2.57
CA GLU A 67 -0.91 -10.97 -2.47
C GLU A 67 -2.43 -11.01 -2.29
N VAL A 68 -2.93 -10.14 -1.41
CA VAL A 68 -4.37 -9.99 -1.13
C VAL A 68 -4.84 -8.64 -1.67
N ARG A 69 -5.89 -8.67 -2.48
CA ARG A 69 -6.59 -7.50 -3.00
C ARG A 69 -8.06 -7.52 -2.63
N PHE A 70 -8.70 -6.36 -2.76
CA PHE A 70 -10.10 -6.21 -2.44
C PHE A 70 -10.82 -5.71 -3.68
N ASP A 71 -11.95 -6.33 -4.01
CA ASP A 71 -12.77 -5.83 -5.11
C ASP A 71 -13.57 -4.60 -4.69
N THR A 72 -14.27 -3.97 -5.64
CA THR A 72 -15.11 -2.78 -5.40
C THR A 72 -16.17 -2.96 -4.32
N GLU A 73 -16.56 -4.21 -4.02
CA GLU A 73 -17.52 -4.56 -2.97
C GLU A 73 -16.83 -4.89 -1.62
N GLY A 74 -15.50 -4.75 -1.55
CA GLY A 74 -14.71 -5.00 -0.36
C GLY A 74 -14.46 -6.48 -0.08
N ARG A 75 -14.61 -7.37 -1.07
CA ARG A 75 -14.33 -8.80 -0.90
C ARG A 75 -12.85 -9.09 -1.10
N PRO A 76 -12.22 -9.87 -0.22
CA PRO A 76 -10.83 -10.27 -0.38
C PRO A 76 -10.64 -11.32 -1.48
N TRP A 77 -9.60 -11.11 -2.27
CA TRP A 77 -9.09 -11.98 -3.34
C TRP A 77 -7.61 -12.23 -3.12
N ILE A 78 -7.18 -13.48 -3.19
CA ILE A 78 -5.79 -13.89 -2.94
C ILE A 78 -5.21 -14.44 -4.25
N LYS A 79 -4.03 -13.95 -4.63
CA LYS A 79 -3.30 -14.48 -5.77
C LYS A 79 -2.70 -15.83 -5.40
N THR A 80 -3.17 -16.92 -6.02
CA THR A 80 -2.66 -18.26 -5.74
C THR A 80 -1.56 -18.68 -6.72
N GLU A 81 -1.67 -18.24 -7.97
CA GLU A 81 -0.74 -18.55 -9.05
C GLU A 81 -0.51 -17.30 -9.91
N ARG A 82 0.32 -17.37 -10.97
CA ARG A 82 0.69 -16.20 -11.78
C ARG A 82 -0.49 -15.39 -12.33
N ASN A 83 -1.60 -16.03 -12.65
CA ASN A 83 -2.77 -15.42 -13.29
C ASN A 83 -4.10 -15.94 -12.68
N THR A 84 -4.06 -16.31 -11.40
CA THR A 84 -5.18 -16.96 -10.72
C THR A 84 -5.43 -16.28 -9.39
N TRP A 85 -6.61 -15.69 -9.24
CA TRP A 85 -7.11 -15.07 -8.03
C TRP A 85 -8.30 -15.85 -7.51
N ARG A 86 -8.32 -16.12 -6.20
CA ARG A 86 -9.41 -16.83 -5.54
C ARG A 86 -9.95 -16.00 -4.39
N SER A 87 -11.28 -15.94 -4.25
CA SER A 87 -11.87 -15.28 -3.09
C SER A 87 -11.98 -16.23 -1.91
N VAL A 88 -11.83 -15.69 -0.70
CA VAL A 88 -12.14 -16.40 0.55
C VAL A 88 -13.54 -16.09 1.07
N SER A 89 -14.31 -15.29 0.33
CA SER A 89 -15.66 -14.88 0.75
C SER A 89 -16.63 -16.06 0.63
N PRO A 90 -17.56 -16.26 1.60
CA PRO A 90 -18.42 -17.45 1.65
C PRO A 90 -19.24 -17.75 0.39
N ARG A 91 -19.56 -16.74 -0.42
CA ARG A 91 -20.33 -16.88 -1.68
C ARG A 91 -19.47 -16.97 -2.94
N PHE A 92 -18.15 -16.83 -2.81
CA PHE A 92 -17.22 -16.73 -3.94
C PHE A 92 -16.03 -17.71 -3.82
N VAL A 93 -16.11 -18.69 -2.92
CA VAL A 93 -15.01 -19.65 -2.66
C VAL A 93 -14.56 -20.40 -3.93
N ASP A 94 -15.52 -20.74 -4.79
CA ASP A 94 -15.26 -21.45 -6.05
C ASP A 94 -15.04 -20.52 -7.27
N VAL A 95 -15.09 -19.20 -7.06
CA VAL A 95 -14.92 -18.23 -8.14
C VAL A 95 -13.44 -17.93 -8.32
N ILE A 96 -13.00 -18.04 -9.57
CA ILE A 96 -11.62 -17.78 -9.98
C ILE A 96 -11.61 -16.60 -10.93
N TRP A 97 -10.78 -15.62 -10.63
CA TRP A 97 -10.50 -14.48 -11.50
C TRP A 97 -9.11 -14.58 -12.11
N ARG A 98 -8.97 -13.98 -13.28
CA ARG A 98 -7.68 -13.75 -13.96
C ARG A 98 -7.22 -12.32 -13.71
N ASP A 99 -5.94 -12.03 -13.96
CA ASP A 99 -5.34 -10.73 -13.71
C ASP A 99 -6.13 -9.55 -14.32
N PRO A 100 -6.62 -9.61 -15.59
CA PRO A 100 -7.39 -8.50 -16.15
C PRO A 100 -8.71 -8.24 -15.41
N VAL A 101 -9.38 -9.32 -14.97
CA VAL A 101 -10.63 -9.22 -14.22
C VAL A 101 -10.37 -8.65 -12.84
N MET A 102 -9.25 -9.03 -12.21
CA MET A 102 -8.85 -8.45 -10.93
C MET A 102 -8.55 -6.96 -11.07
N ASP A 103 -7.79 -6.54 -12.09
CA ASP A 103 -7.48 -5.12 -12.32
C ASP A 103 -8.75 -4.27 -12.60
N GLU A 104 -9.74 -4.82 -13.31
CA GLU A 104 -11.01 -4.12 -13.60
C GLU A 104 -11.90 -3.96 -12.37
N ASN A 105 -11.89 -4.94 -11.47
CA ASN A 105 -12.75 -4.96 -10.29
C ASN A 105 -12.02 -4.54 -9.01
N ASP A 106 -10.75 -4.14 -9.08
CA ASP A 106 -9.97 -3.69 -7.94
C ASP A 106 -10.57 -2.41 -7.34
N GLU A 107 -10.70 -2.34 -6.02
CA GLU A 107 -11.17 -1.13 -5.36
C GLU A 107 -10.15 0.02 -5.45
N LEU A 108 -8.87 -0.30 -5.68
CA LEU A 108 -7.78 0.67 -5.73
C LEU A 108 -7.24 0.84 -7.15
N GLN A 109 -7.12 2.09 -7.57
CA GLN A 109 -6.42 2.41 -8.82
C GLN A 109 -4.91 2.21 -8.69
N GLN A 110 -4.34 1.58 -9.72
CA GLN A 110 -2.91 1.41 -9.91
C GLN A 110 -2.18 2.74 -9.74
N ARG A 111 -1.10 2.73 -8.94
CA ARG A 111 -0.32 3.93 -8.65
C ARG A 111 1.09 3.58 -8.21
N LYS A 112 2.01 4.51 -8.46
CA LYS A 112 3.37 4.44 -7.95
C LYS A 112 3.42 4.92 -6.50
N GLY A 113 4.10 4.19 -5.64
CA GLY A 113 4.29 4.54 -4.24
C GLY A 113 5.29 5.69 -4.04
N ILE A 114 5.14 6.46 -2.96
CA ILE A 114 6.11 7.50 -2.58
C ILE A 114 7.51 6.89 -2.39
N TYR A 115 7.60 5.75 -1.71
CA TYR A 115 8.89 5.08 -1.45
C TYR A 115 9.54 4.50 -2.72
N GLU A 116 8.78 4.26 -3.79
CA GLU A 116 9.31 3.78 -5.07
C GLU A 116 10.00 4.90 -5.88
N THR A 117 9.99 6.13 -5.38
CA THR A 117 10.69 7.26 -6.00
C THR A 117 12.20 7.06 -5.85
N ARG A 118 12.87 6.82 -6.99
CA ARG A 118 14.31 6.55 -7.06
C ARG A 118 15.11 7.85 -7.06
N ARG A 119 16.39 7.78 -6.65
CA ARG A 119 17.38 8.87 -6.72
C ARG A 119 17.03 10.13 -5.90
N VAL A 120 16.25 9.97 -4.84
CA VAL A 120 15.94 11.06 -3.89
C VAL A 120 16.30 10.60 -2.49
N ALA A 121 16.64 11.53 -1.60
CA ALA A 121 16.85 11.20 -0.19
C ALA A 121 15.49 11.02 0.49
N THR A 122 15.45 10.27 1.60
CA THR A 122 14.22 10.13 2.40
C THR A 122 13.75 11.48 2.94
N SER A 123 14.69 12.41 3.22
CA SER A 123 14.38 13.80 3.60
C SER A 123 13.47 14.51 2.60
N ASP A 124 13.69 14.27 1.30
CA ASP A 124 12.93 14.90 0.22
C ASP A 124 11.52 14.32 0.11
N LEU A 125 11.32 13.10 0.63
CA LEU A 125 10.02 12.44 0.67
C LEU A 125 9.16 12.87 1.87
N VAL A 126 9.75 13.39 2.94
CA VAL A 126 9.04 13.76 4.18
C VAL A 126 7.82 14.67 3.92
N PRO A 127 7.88 15.71 3.07
CA PRO A 127 6.71 16.52 2.76
C PRO A 127 5.56 15.72 2.13
N HIS A 128 5.88 14.80 1.21
CA HIS A 128 4.90 13.94 0.54
C HIS A 128 4.29 12.92 1.51
N LEU A 129 5.11 12.31 2.37
CA LEU A 129 4.66 11.39 3.42
C LEU A 129 3.73 12.10 4.41
N THR A 130 4.10 13.32 4.82
CA THR A 130 3.29 14.14 5.73
C THR A 130 1.96 14.51 5.09
N GLN A 131 1.95 14.86 3.80
CA GLN A 131 0.73 15.17 3.07
C GLN A 131 -0.18 13.94 2.93
N ALA A 132 0.39 12.77 2.65
CA ALA A 132 -0.37 11.51 2.60
C ALA A 132 -1.02 11.19 3.96
N TYR A 133 -0.28 11.38 5.06
CA TYR A 133 -0.80 11.19 6.41
C TYR A 133 -1.92 12.18 6.76
N ARG A 134 -1.77 13.46 6.40
CA ARG A 134 -2.83 14.47 6.55
C ARG A 134 -4.09 14.07 5.77
N ALA A 135 -3.94 13.56 4.55
CA ALA A 135 -5.05 13.09 3.74
C ALA A 135 -5.78 11.91 4.40
N LEU A 136 -5.06 10.92 4.96
CA LEU A 136 -5.66 9.83 5.74
C LEU A 136 -6.46 10.36 6.93
N LYS A 137 -5.89 11.29 7.71
CA LYS A 137 -6.58 11.90 8.85
C LYS A 137 -7.87 12.61 8.42
N CYS A 138 -7.82 13.35 7.32
CA CYS A 138 -8.99 14.02 6.76
C CYS A 138 -10.08 13.04 6.31
N ARG A 139 -9.74 12.07 5.43
CA ARG A 139 -10.72 11.12 4.88
C ARG A 139 -11.35 10.24 5.96
N SER A 140 -10.56 9.79 6.94
CA SER A 140 -11.07 9.01 8.08
C SER A 140 -11.96 9.84 9.03
N THR A 141 -11.69 11.15 9.17
CA THR A 141 -12.56 12.06 9.93
C THR A 141 -13.86 12.36 9.18
N ILE A 142 -13.79 12.54 7.86
CA ILE A 142 -14.95 12.69 6.97
C ILE A 142 -15.87 11.48 7.13
N ILE A 143 -15.34 10.25 7.13
CA ILE A 143 -16.15 9.03 7.36
C ILE A 143 -16.96 9.13 8.67
N CYS A 144 -16.31 9.44 9.80
CA CYS A 144 -17.06 9.55 11.05
C CYS A 144 -18.05 10.71 11.07
N LYS A 145 -17.79 11.80 10.34
CA LYS A 145 -18.76 12.88 10.18
C LYS A 145 -19.92 12.46 9.29
N THR A 146 -19.70 11.66 8.25
CA THR A 146 -20.76 11.05 7.44
C THR A 146 -21.64 10.16 8.29
N VAL A 147 -21.07 9.36 9.20
CA VAL A 147 -21.84 8.53 10.15
C VAL A 147 -22.74 9.39 11.02
N GLU A 148 -22.19 10.47 11.60
CA GLU A 148 -22.97 11.43 12.40
C GLU A 148 -24.14 12.03 11.61
N LEU A 149 -23.94 12.38 10.34
CA LEU A 149 -25.00 12.89 9.46
C LEU A 149 -25.98 11.80 8.99
N SER A 150 -25.57 10.53 9.03
CA SER A 150 -26.40 9.39 8.62
C SER A 150 -27.41 9.01 9.71
N ILE A 151 -27.05 9.17 10.99
CA ILE A 151 -27.91 8.80 12.14
C ILE A 151 -29.27 9.51 12.10
N GLY A 152 -29.27 10.80 11.75
CA GLY A 152 -30.49 11.61 11.70
C GLY A 152 -31.33 11.43 10.42
N GLN A 153 -30.99 10.50 9.53
CA GLN A 153 -31.77 10.29 8.30
C GLN A 153 -32.95 9.35 8.54
N GLU A 154 -34.11 9.77 8.04
CA GLU A 154 -35.38 9.04 8.17
C GLU A 154 -35.70 8.11 6.98
N SER A 155 -35.04 8.32 5.84
CA SER A 155 -35.21 7.43 4.67
C SER A 155 -34.34 6.18 4.82
N ALA A 156 -34.79 5.03 4.32
CA ALA A 156 -33.96 3.82 4.25
C ALA A 156 -32.91 3.85 3.12
N ASP A 157 -33.08 4.72 2.12
CA ASP A 157 -32.20 4.81 0.96
C ASP A 157 -31.01 5.76 1.23
N PRO A 158 -29.79 5.44 0.73
CA PRO A 158 -28.63 6.32 0.83
C PRO A 158 -28.90 7.70 0.23
N GLN A 159 -28.72 8.76 1.02
CA GLN A 159 -28.83 10.14 0.57
C GLN A 159 -27.45 10.76 0.35
N GLU A 160 -27.31 11.65 -0.64
CA GLU A 160 -26.11 12.45 -0.80
C GLU A 160 -26.07 13.59 0.22
N VAL A 161 -25.02 13.61 1.03
CA VAL A 161 -24.74 14.69 1.99
C VAL A 161 -23.42 15.35 1.68
N THR A 162 -23.35 16.66 1.87
CA THR A 162 -22.08 17.41 1.80
C THR A 162 -21.45 17.41 3.18
N VAL A 163 -20.24 16.88 3.28
CA VAL A 163 -19.52 16.70 4.55
C VAL A 163 -18.43 17.75 4.63
N THR A 164 -18.56 18.65 5.61
CA THR A 164 -17.56 19.69 5.89
C THR A 164 -16.84 19.38 7.19
N VAL A 165 -15.51 19.26 7.13
CA VAL A 165 -14.64 19.07 8.28
C VAL A 165 -13.58 20.18 8.29
N PRO A 166 -13.36 20.89 9.42
CA PRO A 166 -12.37 21.96 9.49
C PRO A 166 -10.97 21.51 9.06
N GLY A 167 -10.38 22.22 8.09
CA GLY A 167 -9.04 21.93 7.56
C GLY A 167 -8.99 20.81 6.52
N CYS A 168 -10.13 20.23 6.14
CA CYS A 168 -10.26 19.25 5.06
C CYS A 168 -11.07 19.83 3.90
N ILE A 169 -10.92 19.23 2.72
CA ILE A 169 -11.69 19.60 1.53
C ILE A 169 -13.12 19.09 1.71
N GLU A 170 -14.11 19.89 1.34
CA GLU A 170 -15.51 19.49 1.35
C GLU A 170 -15.76 18.37 0.34
N GLU A 171 -16.47 17.34 0.77
CA GLU A 171 -16.71 16.15 -0.05
C GLU A 171 -18.18 15.78 -0.03
N ARG A 172 -18.74 15.45 -1.20
CA ARG A 172 -20.08 14.87 -1.30
C ARG A 172 -19.97 13.37 -1.14
N ARG A 173 -20.72 12.81 -0.18
CA ARG A 173 -20.75 11.37 0.07
C ARG A 173 -22.17 10.88 0.29
N GLN A 174 -22.40 9.61 -0.04
CA GLN A 174 -23.63 8.93 0.33
C GLN A 174 -23.60 8.59 1.82
N THR A 175 -24.73 8.77 2.50
CA THR A 175 -24.94 8.33 3.87
C THR A 175 -24.91 6.81 3.95
N PHE A 176 -24.49 6.27 5.08
CA PHE A 176 -24.50 4.83 5.32
C PHE A 176 -25.91 4.38 5.68
N SER A 177 -26.58 3.62 4.81
CA SER A 177 -27.95 3.13 5.04
C SER A 177 -28.07 2.26 6.30
N GLY A 178 -27.05 1.46 6.62
CA GLY A 178 -27.00 0.69 7.87
C GLY A 178 -26.94 1.56 9.14
N CYS A 179 -26.65 2.86 9.00
CA CYS A 179 -26.55 3.82 10.11
C CYS A 179 -27.75 4.78 10.19
N HIS A 180 -28.83 4.55 9.43
CA HIS A 180 -30.06 5.36 9.47
C HIS A 180 -30.91 5.01 10.71
N LEU A 181 -30.42 5.35 11.90
CA LEU A 181 -31.04 4.95 13.16
C LEU A 181 -32.37 5.65 13.43
N ALA A 182 -32.55 6.90 12.97
CA ALA A 182 -33.83 7.60 13.08
C ALA A 182 -34.95 6.89 12.32
N ALA A 183 -34.65 6.33 11.14
CA ALA A 183 -35.59 5.53 10.35
C ALA A 183 -35.99 4.20 11.03
N ALA A 184 -35.14 3.66 11.90
CA ALA A 184 -35.33 2.37 12.58
C ALA A 184 -35.76 2.49 14.05
N GLU A 185 -36.21 3.67 14.49
CA GLU A 185 -36.58 3.95 15.89
C GLU A 185 -35.43 3.68 16.89
N GLY A 186 -34.18 3.91 16.48
CA GLY A 186 -33.00 3.67 17.30
C GLY A 186 -32.97 4.47 18.60
N ASN A 187 -32.38 3.90 19.65
CA ASN A 187 -32.26 4.55 20.95
C ASN A 187 -31.07 5.53 20.99
N LYS A 188 -31.16 6.61 21.77
CA LYS A 188 -30.07 7.60 21.98
C LYS A 188 -28.77 6.98 22.49
N ILE A 189 -28.86 5.87 23.23
CA ILE A 189 -27.69 5.12 23.71
C ILE A 189 -26.93 4.50 22.53
N GLU A 190 -27.66 3.99 21.54
CA GLU A 190 -27.13 3.31 20.36
C GLU A 190 -26.46 4.30 19.41
N GLU A 191 -27.06 5.48 19.23
CA GLU A 191 -26.44 6.62 18.55
C GLU A 191 -25.10 7.00 19.19
N ALA A 192 -25.07 7.17 20.52
CA ALA A 192 -23.86 7.55 21.24
C ALA A 192 -22.77 6.48 21.13
N ASP A 193 -23.15 5.21 21.15
CA ASP A 193 -22.26 4.08 21.00
C ASP A 193 -21.60 4.04 19.61
N VAL A 194 -22.37 4.15 18.53
CA VAL A 194 -21.85 4.18 17.14
C VAL A 194 -20.88 5.35 16.93
N LEU A 195 -21.24 6.53 17.42
CA LEU A 195 -20.39 7.73 17.32
C LEU A 195 -19.07 7.55 18.08
N THR A 196 -19.14 6.95 19.27
CA THR A 196 -17.96 6.66 20.09
C THR A 196 -17.08 5.61 19.42
N HIS A 197 -17.68 4.53 18.90
CA HIS A 197 -17.00 3.47 18.17
C HIS A 197 -16.22 4.01 16.97
N CYS A 198 -16.86 4.82 16.12
CA CYS A 198 -16.17 5.38 14.94
C CYS A 198 -14.96 6.23 15.34
N ARG A 199 -15.09 7.08 16.36
CA ARG A 199 -13.99 7.92 16.83
C ARG A 199 -12.83 7.08 17.38
N LEU A 200 -13.12 6.06 18.19
CA LEU A 200 -12.11 5.18 18.77
C LEU A 200 -11.35 4.40 17.68
N VAL A 201 -12.07 3.73 16.78
CA VAL A 201 -11.45 2.94 15.70
C VAL A 201 -10.64 3.83 14.76
N ARG A 202 -11.15 5.02 14.41
CA ARG A 202 -10.42 6.01 13.62
C ARG A 202 -9.13 6.44 14.32
N ASP A 203 -9.19 6.81 15.60
CA ASP A 203 -8.04 7.34 16.32
C ASP A 203 -6.96 6.28 16.53
N ASP A 204 -7.37 5.04 16.81
CA ASP A 204 -6.47 3.89 16.89
C ASP A 204 -5.81 3.60 15.53
N LEU A 205 -6.59 3.58 14.43
CA LEU A 205 -6.06 3.41 13.08
C LEU A 205 -5.05 4.50 12.71
N VAL A 206 -5.40 5.77 12.90
CA VAL A 206 -4.52 6.90 12.56
C VAL A 206 -3.26 6.92 13.44
N THR A 207 -3.37 6.49 14.70
CA THR A 207 -2.22 6.39 15.61
C THR A 207 -1.29 5.26 15.19
N ARG A 208 -1.83 4.07 14.89
CA ARG A 208 -1.05 2.94 14.39
C ARG A 208 -0.34 3.27 13.08
N GLU A 209 -1.04 3.87 12.12
CA GLU A 209 -0.45 4.25 10.84
C GLU A 209 0.62 5.33 10.98
N ARG A 210 0.52 6.23 11.97
CA ARG A 210 1.59 7.19 12.30
C ARG A 210 2.85 6.47 12.77
N ASP A 211 2.71 5.51 13.66
CA ASP A 211 3.87 4.82 14.23
C ASP A 211 4.51 3.85 13.23
N LEU A 212 3.71 3.21 12.37
CA LEU A 212 4.19 2.49 11.19
C LEU A 212 4.88 3.42 10.19
N LEU A 213 4.37 4.64 9.96
CA LEU A 213 5.01 5.62 9.09
C LEU A 213 6.41 5.99 9.59
N LYS A 214 6.58 6.21 10.90
CA LYS A 214 7.90 6.48 11.50
C LYS A 214 8.87 5.33 11.22
N LEU A 215 8.47 4.11 11.56
CA LEU A 215 9.29 2.91 11.37
C LEU A 215 9.68 2.72 9.89
N THR A 216 8.74 2.88 8.97
CA THR A 216 8.99 2.72 7.54
C THR A 216 9.88 3.83 6.97
N THR A 217 9.75 5.06 7.49
CA THR A 217 10.62 6.18 7.11
C THR A 217 12.04 5.96 7.62
N GLU A 218 12.22 5.48 8.84
CA GLU A 218 13.53 5.12 9.41
C GLU A 218 14.20 4.01 8.60
N TYR A 219 13.43 2.98 8.24
CA TYR A 219 13.92 1.89 7.40
C TYR A 219 14.35 2.38 6.00
N ASP A 220 13.53 3.19 5.33
CA ASP A 220 13.89 3.75 4.01
C ASP A 220 15.12 4.67 4.09
N ALA A 221 15.22 5.49 5.14
CA ALA A 221 16.39 6.35 5.37
C ALA A 221 17.67 5.53 5.55
N ALA A 222 17.62 4.48 6.37
CA ALA A 222 18.75 3.57 6.56
C ALA A 222 19.14 2.87 5.25
N TYR A 223 18.16 2.32 4.53
CA TYR A 223 18.37 1.63 3.27
C TYR A 223 19.03 2.53 2.20
N ARG A 224 18.49 3.74 1.99
CA ARG A 224 19.05 4.68 1.02
C ARG A 224 20.43 5.18 1.40
N SER A 225 20.67 5.43 2.69
CA SER A 225 21.99 5.83 3.19
C SER A 225 23.04 4.73 2.96
N LEU A 226 22.68 3.47 3.18
CA LEU A 226 23.55 2.32 2.90
C LEU A 226 23.88 2.21 1.40
N LEU A 227 22.90 2.43 0.52
CA LEU A 227 23.14 2.44 -0.93
C LEU A 227 24.04 3.61 -1.38
N GLN A 228 23.92 4.78 -0.75
CA GLN A 228 24.81 5.91 -1.02
C GLN A 228 26.24 5.62 -0.54
N LEU A 229 26.38 5.08 0.67
CA LEU A 229 27.68 4.69 1.23
C LEU A 229 28.36 3.64 0.35
N SER A 230 27.63 2.61 -0.09
CA SER A 230 28.20 1.55 -0.92
C SER A 230 28.66 2.08 -2.28
N GLY A 231 27.86 2.96 -2.91
CA GLY A 231 28.24 3.64 -4.15
C GLY A 231 29.47 4.53 -4.00
N GLN A 232 29.57 5.31 -2.91
CA GLN A 232 30.74 6.14 -2.62
C GLN A 232 31.98 5.31 -2.30
N THR A 233 31.82 4.18 -1.61
CA THR A 233 32.92 3.27 -1.28
C THR A 233 33.47 2.60 -2.54
N ASP A 234 32.61 2.15 -3.45
CA ASP A 234 33.03 1.58 -4.74
C ASP A 234 33.78 2.63 -5.59
N ALA A 235 33.23 3.84 -5.70
CA ALA A 235 33.90 4.94 -6.39
C ALA A 235 35.27 5.27 -5.78
N PHE A 236 35.35 5.34 -4.44
CA PHE A 236 36.60 5.53 -3.73
C PHE A 236 37.60 4.41 -4.03
N LEU A 237 37.20 3.13 -3.96
CA LEU A 237 38.09 2.00 -4.24
C LEU A 237 38.61 2.00 -5.69
N GLN A 238 37.78 2.39 -6.65
CA GLN A 238 38.17 2.53 -8.05
C GLN A 238 39.22 3.63 -8.26
N GLU A 239 39.04 4.78 -7.63
CA GLU A 239 40.02 5.87 -7.67
C GLU A 239 41.30 5.51 -6.91
N PHE A 240 41.18 4.91 -5.72
CA PHE A 240 42.30 4.61 -4.83
C PHE A 240 43.23 3.52 -5.35
N ARG A 241 42.77 2.70 -6.30
CA ARG A 241 43.58 1.69 -6.99
C ARG A 241 44.82 2.29 -7.65
N TRP A 242 44.71 3.45 -8.31
CA TRP A 242 45.84 4.06 -9.03
C TRP A 242 46.88 4.70 -8.09
N PRO A 243 46.51 5.54 -7.10
CA PRO A 243 47.44 6.08 -6.11
C PRO A 243 48.17 5.00 -5.32
N MET A 244 47.49 3.92 -4.91
CA MET A 244 48.12 2.81 -4.18
C MET A 244 49.14 2.07 -5.05
N ILE A 245 48.79 1.69 -6.28
CA ILE A 245 49.71 1.01 -7.20
C ILE A 245 50.90 1.92 -7.53
N ASN A 246 50.67 3.22 -7.76
CA ASN A 246 51.75 4.17 -8.03
C ASN A 246 52.65 4.41 -6.82
N SER A 247 52.09 4.46 -5.61
CA SER A 247 52.88 4.61 -4.38
C SER A 247 53.69 3.36 -4.08
N LEU A 248 53.12 2.17 -4.27
CA LEU A 248 53.84 0.88 -4.17
C LEU A 248 54.94 0.76 -5.22
N ARG A 249 54.68 1.17 -6.46
CA ARG A 249 55.68 1.19 -7.53
C ARG A 249 56.82 2.15 -7.19
N LYS A 250 56.51 3.36 -6.73
CA LYS A 250 57.53 4.34 -6.30
C LYS A 250 58.32 3.84 -5.08
N ALA A 251 57.68 3.17 -4.14
CA ALA A 251 58.36 2.55 -2.99
C ALA A 251 59.28 1.40 -3.43
N ALA A 252 58.84 0.55 -4.35
CA ALA A 252 59.65 -0.52 -4.94
C ALA A 252 60.82 0.03 -5.78
N GLU A 253 60.60 1.11 -6.53
CA GLU A 253 61.67 1.84 -7.23
C GLU A 253 62.68 2.42 -6.23
N LEU A 254 62.22 3.05 -5.13
CA LEU A 254 63.09 3.54 -4.06
C LEU A 254 63.92 2.43 -3.41
N VAL A 255 63.31 1.29 -3.07
CA VAL A 255 64.01 0.10 -2.54
C VAL A 255 65.00 -0.46 -3.57
N GLY A 256 64.64 -0.47 -4.86
CA GLY A 256 65.54 -0.83 -5.95
C GLY A 256 66.72 0.14 -6.11
N THR A 257 66.52 1.44 -5.88
CA THR A 257 67.59 2.45 -5.87
C THR A 257 68.45 2.41 -4.60
N LEU A 258 67.91 1.94 -3.47
CA LEU A 258 68.67 1.71 -2.24
C LEU A 258 69.73 0.62 -2.41
N HIS A 259 69.54 -0.34 -3.32
CA HIS A 259 70.57 -1.32 -3.68
C HIS A 259 71.76 -0.70 -4.47
N ARG A 260 71.64 0.56 -4.92
CA ARG A 260 72.70 1.33 -5.60
C ARG A 260 73.38 2.38 -4.73
N ILE A 261 72.97 2.56 -3.47
CA ILE A 261 73.68 3.44 -2.54
C ILE A 261 74.79 2.60 -1.89
N PRO A 262 76.08 2.86 -2.18
CA PRO A 262 77.15 2.17 -1.48
C PRO A 262 77.14 2.65 -0.02
N CYS A 263 76.96 1.69 0.89
CA CYS A 263 77.12 1.82 2.34
C CYS A 263 76.12 2.73 3.06
N PHE A 264 74.94 2.18 3.39
CA PHE A 264 74.15 2.64 4.54
C PHE A 264 73.79 1.48 5.47
N ILE A 265 74.81 0.69 5.83
CA ILE A 265 74.75 -0.22 6.97
C ILE A 265 76.10 -0.04 7.66
N ALA A 266 76.07 0.12 8.98
CA ALA A 266 77.25 0.11 9.85
C ALA A 266 77.95 -1.27 9.87
N SER A 267 78.09 -1.92 8.71
CA SER A 267 78.62 -3.26 8.51
C SER A 267 79.64 -3.33 7.37
N CYS A 268 80.18 -2.20 6.93
CA CYS A 268 81.29 -2.13 5.97
C CYS A 268 82.57 -1.53 6.58
N ASP A 269 82.78 -1.69 7.89
CA ASP A 269 84.11 -1.53 8.48
C ASP A 269 84.87 -2.86 8.38
N GLU A 270 85.69 -2.99 7.34
CA GLU A 270 86.91 -3.80 7.41
C GLU A 270 87.89 -3.07 8.35
N GLY A 271 87.95 -3.49 9.62
CA GLY A 271 89.04 -3.19 10.57
C GLY A 271 90.08 -4.32 10.58
N PRO A 272 91.36 -4.04 10.88
CA PRO A 272 92.51 -4.58 10.16
C PRO A 272 92.78 -6.08 10.39
N LEU A 273 93.33 -6.72 9.36
CA LEU A 273 93.90 -8.08 9.41
C LEU A 273 94.94 -8.19 10.54
N PRO A 274 94.93 -9.26 11.36
CA PRO A 274 95.97 -9.50 12.34
C PRO A 274 97.31 -9.75 11.61
N SER A 275 98.32 -8.98 11.99
CA SER A 275 99.71 -9.14 11.56
C SER A 275 100.24 -10.52 11.96
N SER A 276 100.89 -11.19 11.02
CA SER A 276 101.81 -12.30 11.29
C SER A 276 103.08 -11.79 11.97
N GLU A 277 103.42 -12.35 13.14
CA GLU A 277 104.70 -12.40 13.89
C GLU A 277 104.31 -12.65 15.36
N GLU A 278 104.69 -13.70 16.09
CA GLU A 278 105.81 -14.68 16.08
C GLU A 278 105.32 -16.12 16.28
#